data_AF-A6KEI9-F1
#
_entry.id   AF-A6KEI9-F1
#
_cell.length_a   1.000
_cell.length_b   1.000
_cell.length_c   1.000
_cell.angle_alpha   90.00
_cell.angle_beta   90.00
_cell.angle_gamma   90.00
#
_symmetry.space_group_name_H-M   'P 1'
#
loop_
_entity.id
_entity.type
_entity.pdbx_description
1 polymer ?
#
loop_
_entity_poly.entity_id
_entity_poly.type
_entity_poly.pdbx_seq_one_letter_code
_entity_poly.pdbx_strand_id
1 'polypeptide(L)' 'MNSSPVLVTVMLFMLGRTYGDSVTQKEGQVILSEDDFLLINCTYSATGYPTLFWYV' A
#
# COMPACT_ATOMS: atom_id res chain seq x y z
N MET A 1 -34.36 -14.11 17.08
CA MET A 1 -33.66 -14.47 15.82
C MET A 1 -32.22 -14.76 16.20
N ASN A 2 -31.85 -16.04 16.34
CA ASN A 2 -30.50 -16.41 16.80
C ASN A 2 -29.56 -16.33 15.61
N SER A 3 -28.74 -15.28 15.55
CA SER A 3 -27.73 -15.13 14.51
C SER A 3 -26.58 -16.11 14.74
N SER A 4 -26.26 -16.89 13.71
CA SER A 4 -25.10 -17.81 13.74
C SER A 4 -23.80 -17.00 13.78
N PRO A 5 -22.95 -17.17 14.80
CA PRO A 5 -21.68 -16.44 14.91
C PRO A 5 -20.78 -16.62 13.69
N VAL A 6 -20.76 -17.84 13.14
CA VAL A 6 -19.98 -18.18 11.94
C VAL A 6 -20.44 -17.38 10.73
N LEU A 7 -21.76 -17.26 10.54
CA LEU A 7 -22.33 -16.55 9.40
C LEU A 7 -22.07 -15.04 9.49
N VAL A 8 -22.13 -14.48 10.71
CA VAL A 8 -21.77 -13.08 10.97
C VAL A 8 -20.29 -12.82 10.68
N THR A 9 -19.40 -13.70 11.13
CA THR A 9 -17.96 -13.59 10.88
C THR A 9 -17.62 -13.65 9.39
N VAL A 10 -18.22 -14.58 8.63
CA VAL A 10 -18.02 -14.67 7.17
C VAL A 10 -18.49 -13.40 6.47
N MET A 11 -19.68 -12.88 6.83
CA MET A 11 -20.18 -11.63 6.25
C MET A 11 -19.25 -10.45 6.56
N LEU A 12 -18.71 -10.35 7.78
CA LEU A 12 -17.74 -9.32 8.15
C LEU A 12 -16.44 -9.42 7.34
N PHE A 13 -15.93 -10.62 7.05
CA PHE A 13 -14.75 -10.78 6.20
C PHE A 13 -15.01 -10.44 4.72
N MET A 14 -16.22 -10.74 4.23
CA MET A 14 -16.58 -10.45 2.83
C MET A 14 -16.87 -8.96 2.61
N LEU A 15 -17.54 -8.30 3.56
CA LEU A 15 -17.79 -6.84 3.52
C LEU A 15 -16.55 -6.04 3.95
N GLY A 16 -15.76 -6.56 4.88
CA GLY A 16 -14.58 -5.92 5.47
C GLY A 16 -13.30 -6.20 4.69
N ARG A 17 -13.36 -6.29 3.36
CA ARG A 17 -12.14 -6.28 2.56
C ARG A 17 -11.41 -4.96 2.80
N THR A 18 -10.32 -5.01 3.55
CA THR A 18 -9.38 -3.91 3.62
C THR A 18 -8.57 -3.95 2.33
N TYR A 19 -8.91 -3.10 1.36
CA TYR A 19 -8.03 -2.79 0.24
C TYR A 19 -6.80 -2.13 0.84
N GLY A 20 -5.78 -2.94 1.14
CA GLY A 20 -4.53 -2.45 1.65
C GLY A 20 -3.86 -1.58 0.60
N ASP A 21 -3.30 -0.46 1.05
CA ASP A 21 -2.45 0.33 0.18
C ASP A 21 -1.14 -0.42 -0.08
N SER A 22 -0.57 -0.25 -1.26
CA SER A 22 0.71 -0.85 -1.62
C SER A 22 1.62 0.13 -2.31
N VAL A 23 2.92 -0.14 -2.20
CA VAL A 23 3.98 0.68 -2.74
C VAL A 23 4.97 -0.22 -3.47
N THR A 24 5.42 0.20 -4.65
CA THR A 24 6.51 -0.44 -5.39
C THR A 24 7.55 0.61 -5.75
N GLN A 25 8.71 0.51 -5.11
CA GLN A 25 9.89 1.33 -5.39
C GLN A 25 10.88 0.53 -6.23
N LYS A 26 11.79 1.24 -6.91
CA LYS A 26 12.89 0.57 -7.61
C LYS A 26 13.71 -0.23 -6.58
N GLU A 27 13.84 -1.53 -6.82
CA GLU A 27 14.69 -2.39 -6.00
C GLU A 27 16.16 -2.23 -6.37
N GLY A 28 17.02 -2.28 -5.36
CA GLY A 28 18.47 -2.38 -5.52
C GLY A 28 19.24 -1.07 -5.32
N GLN A 29 20.55 -1.22 -5.20
CA GLN A 29 21.49 -0.12 -5.03
C GLN A 29 21.68 0.62 -6.36
N VAL A 30 21.70 1.95 -6.30
CA VAL A 30 22.10 2.81 -7.41
C VAL A 30 23.45 3.42 -7.08
N ILE A 31 24.45 3.21 -7.94
CA ILE A 31 25.77 3.82 -7.83
C ILE A 31 25.80 5.05 -8.74
N LEU A 32 26.17 6.20 -8.17
CA LEU A 32 26.20 7.50 -8.84
C LEU A 32 27.45 8.26 -8.37
N SER A 33 27.88 9.24 -9.16
CA SER A 33 28.96 10.15 -8.75
C SER A 33 28.40 11.25 -7.85
N GLU A 34 29.28 11.91 -7.10
CA GLU A 34 28.90 13.15 -6.42
C GLU A 34 28.39 14.19 -7.43
N ASP A 35 27.41 15.00 -7.01
CA ASP A 35 26.71 16.01 -7.82
C ASP A 35 25.83 15.49 -8.99
N ASP A 36 25.73 14.18 -9.20
CA ASP A 36 24.78 13.59 -10.16
C ASP A 36 23.33 13.62 -9.63
N PHE A 37 22.37 13.81 -10.53
CA PHE A 37 20.94 13.77 -10.18
C PHE A 37 20.38 12.34 -10.19
N LEU A 38 19.70 11.96 -9.10
CA LEU A 38 18.91 10.73 -9.03
C LEU A 38 17.41 11.03 -9.07
N LEU A 39 16.72 10.35 -9.98
CA LEU A 39 15.27 10.29 -10.01
C LEU A 39 14.80 8.96 -9.38
N ILE A 40 14.09 9.04 -8.25
CA ILE A 40 13.52 7.88 -7.57
C ILE A 40 12.06 7.73 -7.97
N ASN A 41 11.71 6.56 -8.52
CA ASN A 41 10.33 6.23 -8.88
C ASN A 41 9.66 5.41 -7.80
N CYS A 42 8.43 5.78 -7.49
CA CYS A 42 7.59 5.09 -6.52
C CYS A 42 6.16 4.99 -7.05
N THR A 43 5.68 3.76 -7.24
CA THR A 43 4.32 3.47 -7.68
C THR A 43 3.46 3.16 -6.46
N TYR A 44 2.33 3.85 -6.32
CA TYR A 44 1.40 3.68 -5.21
C TYR A 44 0.08 3.12 -5.71
N SER A 45 -0.50 2.17 -4.99
CA SER A 45 -1.87 1.73 -5.15
C SER A 45 -2.59 1.99 -3.85
N ALA A 46 -3.47 2.98 -3.84
CA ALA A 46 -4.25 3.36 -2.67
C ALA A 46 -5.67 3.80 -3.08
N THR A 47 -6.59 3.82 -2.12
CA THR A 47 -7.95 4.33 -2.34
C THR A 47 -8.05 5.82 -2.03
N GLY A 48 -8.86 6.56 -2.78
CA GLY A 48 -9.09 7.99 -2.56
C GLY A 48 -7.88 8.86 -2.94
N TYR A 49 -7.56 9.84 -2.09
CA TYR A 49 -6.47 10.79 -2.28
C TYR A 49 -5.39 10.58 -1.21
N PRO A 50 -4.40 9.70 -1.46
CA PRO A 50 -3.38 9.41 -0.46
C PRO A 50 -2.43 10.60 -0.28
N THR A 51 -1.95 10.78 0.94
CA THR A 51 -0.82 11.68 1.21
C THR A 51 0.48 10.90 1.02
N LEU A 52 1.35 11.35 0.11
CA LEU A 52 2.59 10.63 -0.24
C LEU A 52 3.79 11.24 0.48
N PHE A 53 4.68 10.38 0.99
CA PHE A 53 5.86 10.79 1.76
C PHE A 53 7.15 10.25 1.15
N TRP A 54 8.22 11.04 1.27
CA TRP A 54 9.60 10.67 0.92
C TRP A 54 10.49 10.83 2.16
N TYR A 55 11.31 9.82 2.43
CA TYR A 55 12.29 9.83 3.52
C TYR A 55 13.69 9.75 2.91
N VAL A 56 14.64 10.51 3.48
CA VAL A 56 16.05 10.58 3.07
C VAL A 56 16.90 9.97 4.17
#